data_AF-A0A6C0JMX9-F1
#
_entry.id   AF-A0A6C0JMX9-F1
#
_cell.length_a   1.000
_cell.length_b   1.000
_cell.length_c   1.000
_cell.angle_alpha   90.00
_cell.angle_beta   90.00
_cell.angle_gamma   90.00
#
_symmetry.space_group_name_H-M   'P 1'
#
loop_
_entity.id
_entity.type
_entity.pdbx_description
1 polymer ?
#
loop_
_entity_poly.entity_id
_entity_poly.type
_entity_poly.pdbx_seq_one_letter_code
_entity_poly.pdbx_strand_id
1 'polypeptide(L)'
;MSVSIIIPTYNRKKFEKLIEYNINCQTYTNILEVVIGDDGEEELSLNIPYPIKYIKCHRMSIGEKRNLLVSQSNGDYIAHMDTDDVYFPTYISYSMEVLEREKKDAVGTADMIFVFPDGKKGAMRNPYLSMANEATLVYKKSFWKEKGFSEQQSSEGIQFLEGRHWKIAHSDILKVMICICHSSNTVDKMPWKQYNVDTFPDYEKHKAILDTISL
;
A
#
# COMPACT_ATOMS: atom_id res chain seq x y z
N MET A 1 -6.02 -10.46 15.67
CA MET A 1 -7.08 -10.03 14.74
C MET A 1 -6.64 -10.35 13.33
N SER A 2 -7.54 -10.75 12.43
CA SER A 2 -7.14 -11.19 11.09
C SER A 2 -6.93 -10.00 10.13
N VAL A 3 -5.95 -10.09 9.23
CA VAL A 3 -5.67 -9.07 8.20
C VAL A 3 -5.77 -9.70 6.82
N SER A 4 -6.56 -9.08 5.93
CA SER A 4 -6.48 -9.35 4.49
C SER A 4 -5.62 -8.29 3.83
N ILE A 5 -4.63 -8.72 3.06
CA ILE A 5 -3.84 -7.82 2.21
C ILE A 5 -4.60 -7.66 0.88
N ILE A 6 -4.79 -6.43 0.43
CA ILE A 6 -5.42 -6.15 -0.87
C ILE A 6 -4.43 -5.51 -1.84
N ILE A 7 -4.40 -6.03 -3.06
CA ILE A 7 -3.43 -5.64 -4.10
C ILE A 7 -4.17 -5.33 -5.40
N PRO A 8 -4.43 -4.05 -5.70
CA PRO A 8 -4.84 -3.66 -7.04
C PRO A 8 -3.64 -3.70 -7.98
N THR A 9 -3.80 -4.29 -9.16
CA THR A 9 -2.72 -4.35 -10.16
C THR A 9 -3.25 -4.11 -11.58
N TYR A 10 -2.35 -3.69 -12.47
CA TYR A 10 -2.57 -3.47 -13.91
C TYR A 10 -1.24 -3.54 -14.66
N ASN A 11 -0.97 -4.64 -15.37
CA ASN A 11 0.26 -4.82 -16.16
C ASN A 11 1.53 -4.51 -15.34
N ARG A 12 1.65 -5.16 -14.17
CA ARG A 12 2.78 -4.99 -13.22
C ARG A 12 3.57 -6.29 -13.02
N LYS A 13 3.53 -7.22 -13.97
CA LYS A 13 4.23 -8.52 -13.85
C LYS A 13 5.73 -8.37 -13.57
N LYS A 14 6.37 -7.31 -14.10
CA LYS A 14 7.79 -7.02 -13.84
C LYS A 14 8.14 -6.84 -12.36
N PHE A 15 7.17 -6.48 -11.51
CA PHE A 15 7.36 -6.29 -10.07
C PHE A 15 6.91 -7.51 -9.22
N GLU A 16 6.55 -8.63 -9.85
CA GLU A 16 6.06 -9.84 -9.18
C GLU A 16 6.96 -10.30 -8.02
N LYS A 17 8.28 -10.36 -8.24
CA LYS A 17 9.24 -10.77 -7.21
C LYS A 17 9.30 -9.79 -6.04
N LEU A 18 9.07 -8.50 -6.30
CA LEU A 18 9.07 -7.48 -5.27
C LEU A 18 7.87 -7.66 -4.35
N ILE A 19 6.66 -7.76 -4.93
CA ILE A 19 5.44 -7.92 -4.13
C ILE A 19 5.41 -9.27 -3.40
N GLU A 20 5.92 -10.34 -4.02
CA GLU A 20 6.09 -11.64 -3.35
C GLU A 20 6.99 -11.52 -2.12
N TYR A 21 8.13 -10.84 -2.26
CA TYR A 21 9.06 -10.64 -1.15
C TYR A 21 8.45 -9.73 -0.06
N ASN A 22 7.78 -8.64 -0.42
CA ASN A 22 7.09 -7.74 0.50
C ASN A 22 6.13 -8.51 1.43
N ILE A 23 5.37 -9.47 0.86
CA ILE A 23 4.40 -10.29 1.61
C ILE A 23 5.14 -11.33 2.47
N ASN A 24 6.09 -12.06 1.88
CA ASN A 24 6.82 -13.14 2.56
C ASN A 24 7.65 -12.67 3.76
N CYS A 25 8.09 -11.41 3.77
CA CYS A 25 8.89 -10.86 4.86
C CYS A 25 8.05 -10.21 5.97
N GLN A 26 6.72 -10.16 5.88
CA GLN A 26 5.89 -9.56 6.92
C GLN A 26 6.03 -10.30 8.27
N THR A 27 6.19 -9.54 9.34
CA THR A 27 6.31 -10.09 10.71
C THR A 27 4.97 -10.28 11.42
N TYR A 28 3.87 -9.81 10.83
CA TYR A 28 2.54 -9.98 11.40
C TYR A 28 2.02 -11.41 11.16
N THR A 29 1.72 -12.14 12.23
CA THR A 29 1.43 -13.58 12.14
C THR A 29 0.01 -13.93 11.72
N ASN A 30 -0.93 -12.98 11.82
CA ASN A 30 -2.37 -13.23 11.57
C ASN A 30 -2.82 -12.69 10.20
N ILE A 31 -1.97 -12.78 9.18
CA ILE A 31 -2.38 -12.55 7.78
C ILE A 31 -3.26 -13.72 7.36
N LEU A 32 -4.50 -13.41 6.97
CA LEU A 32 -5.52 -14.41 6.64
C LEU A 32 -5.45 -14.82 5.18
N GLU A 33 -5.32 -13.85 4.28
CA GLU A 33 -5.34 -14.05 2.83
C GLU A 33 -4.74 -12.84 2.11
N VAL A 34 -4.45 -13.03 0.83
CA VAL A 34 -4.12 -11.97 -0.12
C VAL A 34 -5.18 -11.93 -1.21
N VAL A 35 -5.80 -10.77 -1.42
CA VAL A 35 -6.82 -10.55 -2.46
C VAL A 35 -6.24 -9.66 -3.55
N ILE A 36 -6.15 -10.19 -4.76
CA ILE A 36 -5.55 -9.50 -5.90
C ILE A 36 -6.63 -9.13 -6.90
N GLY A 37 -6.68 -7.86 -7.30
CA GLY A 37 -7.60 -7.35 -8.32
C GLY A 37 -6.82 -6.91 -9.53
N ASP A 38 -6.97 -7.66 -10.62
CA ASP A 38 -6.21 -7.45 -11.85
C ASP A 38 -7.14 -7.09 -13.00
N ASP A 39 -6.93 -5.90 -13.56
CA ASP A 39 -7.60 -5.41 -14.77
C ASP A 39 -6.63 -5.22 -15.95
N GLY A 40 -5.45 -5.85 -15.88
CA GLY A 40 -4.47 -5.93 -16.95
C GLY A 40 -4.59 -7.21 -17.76
N GLU A 41 -3.53 -7.54 -18.50
CA GLU A 41 -3.41 -8.78 -19.29
C GLU A 41 -2.39 -9.75 -18.69
N GLU A 42 -1.49 -9.26 -17.84
CA GLU A 42 -0.40 -10.04 -17.27
C GLU A 42 -0.72 -10.52 -15.85
N GLU A 43 -1.07 -11.80 -15.71
CA GLU A 43 -1.44 -12.39 -14.42
C GLU A 43 -0.23 -12.56 -13.48
N LEU A 44 -0.38 -12.19 -12.21
CA LEU A 44 0.63 -12.45 -11.17
C LEU A 44 0.53 -13.89 -10.66
N SER A 45 1.68 -14.54 -10.46
CA SER A 45 1.82 -15.87 -9.88
C SER A 45 2.77 -15.77 -8.70
N LEU A 46 2.20 -15.65 -7.50
CA LEU A 46 2.96 -15.42 -6.27
C LEU A 46 3.14 -16.74 -5.50
N ASN A 47 4.37 -17.01 -5.07
CA ASN A 47 4.70 -18.09 -4.16
C ASN A 47 4.76 -17.57 -2.72
N ILE A 48 3.59 -17.50 -2.08
CA ILE A 48 3.41 -16.99 -0.71
C ILE A 48 2.69 -18.02 0.18
N PRO A 49 2.90 -18.01 1.51
CA PRO A 49 2.32 -19.00 2.42
C PRO A 49 0.84 -18.76 2.74
N TYR A 50 0.20 -17.76 2.11
CA TYR A 50 -1.18 -17.37 2.38
C TYR A 50 -2.09 -17.72 1.21
N PRO A 51 -3.37 -18.07 1.46
CA PRO A 51 -4.36 -18.23 0.40
C PRO A 51 -4.44 -16.98 -0.47
N ILE A 52 -4.44 -17.18 -1.79
CA ILE A 52 -4.60 -16.11 -2.78
C ILE A 52 -6.00 -16.18 -3.36
N LYS A 53 -6.73 -15.06 -3.26
CA LYS A 53 -7.97 -14.84 -4.00
C LYS A 53 -7.69 -13.91 -5.17
N TYR A 54 -7.49 -14.50 -6.35
CA TYR A 54 -7.24 -13.75 -7.58
C TYR A 54 -8.55 -13.40 -8.28
N ILE A 55 -8.74 -12.12 -8.60
CA ILE A 55 -9.95 -11.60 -9.23
C ILE A 55 -9.56 -10.88 -10.52
N LYS A 56 -9.82 -11.52 -11.66
CA LYS A 56 -9.76 -10.85 -12.96
C LYS A 56 -10.99 -9.96 -13.12
N CYS A 57 -10.78 -8.69 -13.45
CA CYS A 57 -11.83 -7.71 -13.59
C CYS A 57 -11.64 -6.84 -14.85
N HIS A 58 -12.69 -6.15 -15.27
CA HIS A 58 -12.58 -5.18 -16.37
C HIS A 58 -11.91 -3.89 -15.87
N ARG A 59 -11.43 -3.06 -16.80
CA ARG A 59 -10.84 -1.77 -16.47
C ARG A 59 -11.83 -0.89 -15.72
N MET A 60 -11.48 -0.45 -14.52
CA MET A 60 -12.29 0.38 -13.64
C MET A 60 -11.42 1.41 -12.92
N SER A 61 -12.05 2.36 -12.22
CA SER A 61 -11.29 3.28 -11.36
C SER A 61 -10.58 2.51 -10.24
N ILE A 62 -9.50 3.10 -9.72
CA ILE A 62 -8.76 2.51 -8.60
C ILE A 62 -9.63 2.38 -7.34
N GLY A 63 -10.55 3.34 -7.11
CA GLY A 63 -11.49 3.30 -6.00
C GLY A 63 -12.52 2.16 -6.12
N GLU A 64 -13.11 1.97 -7.30
CA GLU A 64 -13.99 0.81 -7.59
C GLU A 64 -13.25 -0.50 -7.34
N LYS A 65 -12.00 -0.61 -7.82
CA LYS A 65 -11.17 -1.80 -7.63
C LYS A 65 -10.86 -2.05 -6.15
N ARG A 66 -10.50 -1.02 -5.39
CA ARG A 66 -10.29 -1.15 -3.93
C ARG A 66 -11.58 -1.56 -3.22
N ASN A 67 -12.73 -0.99 -3.57
CA ASN A 67 -14.03 -1.41 -3.03
C ASN A 67 -14.35 -2.87 -3.35
N LEU A 68 -14.13 -3.31 -4.59
CA LEU A 68 -14.27 -4.71 -4.99
C LEU A 68 -13.40 -5.61 -4.10
N LEU A 69 -12.10 -5.31 -3.96
CA LEU A 69 -11.19 -6.13 -3.17
C LEU A 69 -11.56 -6.20 -1.69
N VAL A 70 -11.93 -5.06 -1.08
CA VAL A 70 -12.39 -5.05 0.31
C VAL A 70 -13.68 -5.85 0.47
N SER A 71 -14.63 -5.74 -0.46
CA SER A 71 -15.87 -6.51 -0.41
C SER A 71 -15.62 -8.02 -0.45
N GLN A 72 -14.58 -8.44 -1.18
CA GLN A 72 -14.23 -9.84 -1.42
C GLN A 72 -13.27 -10.44 -0.38
N SER A 73 -12.69 -9.60 0.48
CA SER A 73 -11.87 -10.02 1.62
C SER A 73 -12.70 -10.60 2.78
N ASN A 74 -12.06 -11.25 3.73
CA ASN A 74 -12.66 -11.90 4.90
C ASN A 74 -12.05 -11.42 6.23
N GLY A 75 -10.90 -10.75 6.19
CA GLY A 75 -10.19 -10.26 7.37
C GLY A 75 -10.94 -9.15 8.12
N ASP A 76 -10.70 -9.09 9.42
CA ASP A 76 -11.20 -8.02 10.30
C ASP A 76 -10.59 -6.66 9.93
N TYR A 77 -9.35 -6.69 9.44
CA TYR A 77 -8.58 -5.54 9.00
C TYR A 77 -8.16 -5.70 7.55
N ILE A 78 -7.99 -4.56 6.88
CA ILE A 78 -7.51 -4.45 5.51
C ILE A 78 -6.16 -3.76 5.56
N ALA A 79 -5.17 -4.32 4.87
CA ALA A 79 -3.90 -3.66 4.60
C ALA A 79 -3.72 -3.49 3.09
N HIS A 80 -3.36 -2.29 2.65
CA HIS A 80 -3.10 -2.00 1.26
C HIS A 80 -1.64 -2.27 0.91
N MET A 81 -1.40 -2.90 -0.23
CA MET A 81 -0.08 -3.00 -0.86
C MET A 81 -0.17 -2.75 -2.36
N ASP A 82 0.69 -1.89 -2.88
CA ASP A 82 0.88 -1.70 -4.31
C ASP A 82 2.02 -2.59 -4.83
N THR A 83 1.92 -3.07 -6.08
CA THR A 83 2.84 -4.09 -6.61
C THR A 83 4.27 -3.56 -6.81
N ASP A 84 4.40 -2.27 -7.11
CA ASP A 84 5.62 -1.62 -7.57
C ASP A 84 6.40 -0.87 -6.46
N ASP A 85 5.94 -0.94 -5.21
CA ASP A 85 6.57 -0.27 -4.07
C ASP A 85 7.19 -1.25 -3.06
N VAL A 86 8.08 -0.75 -2.20
CA VAL A 86 8.71 -1.55 -1.14
C VAL A 86 7.89 -1.43 0.14
N TYR A 87 7.53 -2.55 0.74
CA TYR A 87 6.86 -2.59 2.05
C TYR A 87 7.76 -3.23 3.10
N PHE A 88 7.94 -2.57 4.25
CA PHE A 88 8.84 -3.08 5.26
C PHE A 88 8.28 -4.31 5.98
N PRO A 89 9.14 -5.23 6.45
CA PRO A 89 8.73 -6.40 7.24
C PRO A 89 7.77 -6.08 8.38
N THR A 90 7.96 -4.92 9.03
CA THR A 90 7.19 -4.50 10.19
C THR A 90 5.87 -3.81 9.85
N TYR A 91 5.60 -3.47 8.59
CA TYR A 91 4.49 -2.60 8.18
C TYR A 91 3.16 -2.98 8.85
N ILE A 92 2.68 -4.21 8.64
CA ILE A 92 1.37 -4.61 9.17
C ILE A 92 1.42 -4.68 10.70
N SER A 93 2.47 -5.26 11.28
CA SER A 93 2.59 -5.39 12.74
C SER A 93 2.63 -4.03 13.46
N TYR A 94 3.37 -3.07 12.91
CA TYR A 94 3.47 -1.71 13.42
C TYR A 94 2.12 -0.98 13.31
N SER A 95 1.46 -1.09 12.16
CA SER A 95 0.14 -0.48 11.96
C SER A 95 -0.90 -1.04 12.93
N MET A 96 -0.90 -2.36 13.16
CA MET A 96 -1.80 -3.01 14.12
C MET A 96 -1.51 -2.55 15.57
N GLU A 97 -0.24 -2.42 15.95
CA GLU A 97 0.15 -1.89 17.28
C GLU A 97 -0.35 -0.45 17.48
N VAL A 98 -0.21 0.41 16.46
CA VAL A 98 -0.68 1.80 16.50
C VAL A 98 -2.20 1.84 16.70
N LEU A 99 -2.95 1.05 15.92
CA LEU A 99 -4.42 0.98 16.03
C LEU A 99 -4.88 0.56 17.42
N GLU A 100 -4.21 -0.45 18.00
CA GLU A 100 -4.51 -0.95 19.34
C GLU A 100 -4.18 0.10 20.41
N ARG A 101 -2.98 0.68 20.35
CA ARG A 101 -2.51 1.68 21.32
C ARG A 101 -3.38 2.94 21.31
N GLU A 102 -3.71 3.45 20.14
CA GLU A 102 -4.44 4.72 19.98
C GLU A 102 -5.97 4.54 19.96
N LYS A 103 -6.45 3.29 19.96
CA LYS A 103 -7.86 2.93 19.91
C LYS A 103 -8.58 3.58 18.71
N LYS A 104 -7.92 3.53 17.54
CA LYS A 104 -8.42 4.08 16.27
C LYS A 104 -8.98 2.99 15.37
N ASP A 105 -9.67 3.39 14.32
CA ASP A 105 -10.28 2.47 13.34
C ASP A 105 -9.45 2.37 12.05
N ALA A 106 -8.59 3.36 11.78
CA ALA A 106 -7.69 3.39 10.64
C ALA A 106 -6.34 4.01 11.05
N VAL A 107 -5.28 3.65 10.33
CA VAL A 107 -3.94 4.23 10.45
C VAL A 107 -3.34 4.41 9.06
N GLY A 108 -2.63 5.51 8.86
CA GLY A 108 -1.94 5.82 7.61
C GLY A 108 -1.17 7.13 7.71
N THR A 109 -0.53 7.53 6.61
CA THR A 109 0.19 8.79 6.54
C THR A 109 0.13 9.41 5.15
N ALA A 110 0.09 10.74 5.12
CA ALA A 110 0.22 11.51 3.89
C ALA A 110 1.70 11.79 3.56
N ASP A 111 2.62 11.44 4.45
CA ASP A 111 4.05 11.45 4.15
C ASP A 111 4.40 10.35 3.16
N MET A 112 5.45 10.60 2.37
CA MET A 112 6.00 9.61 1.46
C MET A 112 7.52 9.76 1.37
N ILE A 113 8.24 8.65 1.24
CA ILE A 113 9.67 8.64 0.89
C ILE A 113 9.84 7.93 -0.43
N PHE A 114 10.82 8.39 -1.21
CA PHE A 114 11.00 7.98 -2.61
C PHE A 114 12.42 7.48 -2.86
N VAL A 115 12.54 6.50 -3.75
CA VAL A 115 13.81 6.12 -4.40
C VAL A 115 13.66 6.31 -5.91
N PHE A 116 14.55 7.11 -6.49
CA PHE A 116 14.61 7.39 -7.93
C PHE A 116 15.50 6.40 -8.68
N PRO A 117 15.32 6.21 -10.00
CA PRO A 117 16.15 5.30 -10.79
C PRO A 117 17.65 5.62 -10.76
N ASP A 118 18.02 6.88 -10.52
CA ASP A 118 19.42 7.30 -10.35
C ASP A 118 19.95 7.09 -8.91
N GLY A 119 19.19 6.39 -8.07
CA GLY A 119 19.53 6.10 -6.67
C GLY A 119 19.30 7.27 -5.71
N LYS A 120 18.88 8.45 -6.19
CA LYS A 120 18.55 9.57 -5.31
C LYS A 120 17.32 9.25 -4.46
N LYS A 121 17.27 9.85 -3.28
CA LYS A 121 16.17 9.71 -2.33
C LYS A 121 15.41 11.04 -2.25
N GLY A 122 14.09 10.94 -2.15
CA GLY A 122 13.21 12.10 -1.98
C GLY A 122 12.26 11.92 -0.81
N ALA A 123 11.63 13.01 -0.37
CA ALA A 123 10.53 12.96 0.58
C ALA A 123 9.44 13.97 0.26
N MET A 124 8.23 13.61 0.68
CA MET A 124 7.07 14.47 0.81
C MET A 124 6.61 14.41 2.26
N ARG A 125 6.39 15.58 2.88
CA ARG A 125 5.79 15.68 4.20
C ARG A 125 4.46 16.38 4.09
N ASN A 126 3.42 15.77 4.64
CA ASN A 126 2.06 16.31 4.63
C ASN A 126 1.35 15.96 5.95
N PRO A 127 1.02 16.97 6.79
CA PRO A 127 0.36 16.72 8.07
C PRO A 127 -1.14 16.36 7.93
N TYR A 128 -1.73 16.52 6.74
CA TYR A 128 -3.16 16.31 6.55
C TYR A 128 -3.49 14.82 6.38
N LEU A 129 -3.88 14.15 7.48
CA LEU A 129 -4.31 12.75 7.47
C LEU A 129 -5.48 12.44 6.52
N SER A 130 -6.30 13.43 6.18
CA SER A 130 -7.34 13.29 5.16
C SER A 130 -6.77 13.06 3.75
N MET A 131 -5.47 13.27 3.57
CA MET A 131 -4.73 13.02 2.34
C MET A 131 -3.75 11.85 2.51
N ALA A 132 -3.99 10.96 3.47
CA ALA A 132 -3.13 9.79 3.65
C ALA A 132 -3.11 8.95 2.38
N ASN A 133 -1.90 8.53 1.99
CA ASN A 133 -1.70 7.72 0.79
C ASN A 133 -2.32 6.35 1.02
N GLU A 134 -3.16 5.89 0.09
CA GLU A 134 -3.91 4.64 0.23
C GLU A 134 -2.99 3.43 0.38
N ALA A 135 -1.84 3.47 -0.28
CA ALA A 135 -0.76 2.49 -0.16
C ALA A 135 -0.27 2.27 1.29
N THR A 136 -0.48 3.25 2.19
CA THR A 136 -0.03 3.21 3.59
C THR A 136 -1.12 2.76 4.57
N LEU A 137 -2.36 2.57 4.09
CA LEU A 137 -3.52 2.40 4.95
C LEU A 137 -3.63 0.97 5.50
N VAL A 138 -3.84 0.90 6.81
CA VAL A 138 -4.38 -0.28 7.50
C VAL A 138 -5.60 0.16 8.30
N TYR A 139 -6.72 -0.54 8.17
CA TYR A 139 -7.95 -0.16 8.86
C TYR A 139 -8.88 -1.34 9.13
N LYS A 140 -9.78 -1.18 10.11
CA LYS A 140 -10.87 -2.12 10.37
C LYS A 140 -11.80 -2.18 9.18
N LYS A 141 -12.20 -3.37 8.75
CA LYS A 141 -13.18 -3.52 7.66
C LYS A 141 -14.50 -2.78 7.95
N SER A 142 -14.88 -2.61 9.22
CA SER A 142 -16.02 -1.77 9.62
C SER A 142 -15.84 -0.30 9.26
N PHE A 143 -14.63 0.25 9.31
CA PHE A 143 -14.32 1.61 8.85
C PHE A 143 -14.65 1.78 7.38
N TRP A 144 -14.35 0.79 6.53
CA TRP A 144 -14.76 0.82 5.12
C TRP A 144 -16.28 0.66 4.94
N LYS A 145 -16.95 -0.17 5.75
CA LYS A 145 -18.42 -0.33 5.68
C LYS A 145 -19.19 0.97 5.95
N GLU A 146 -18.63 1.88 6.77
CA GLU A 146 -19.24 3.19 7.03
C GLU A 146 -19.22 4.10 5.79
N LYS A 147 -18.10 4.08 5.06
CA LYS A 147 -17.87 4.91 3.88
C LYS A 147 -16.78 4.24 3.04
N GLY A 148 -17.18 3.67 1.90
CA GLY A 148 -16.26 3.08 0.93
C GLY A 148 -15.41 4.14 0.21
N PHE A 149 -14.52 3.70 -0.69
CA PHE A 149 -13.76 4.62 -1.55
C PHE A 149 -14.68 5.25 -2.60
N SER A 150 -14.35 6.47 -3.04
CA SER A 150 -15.04 7.08 -4.18
C SER A 150 -14.75 6.32 -5.46
N GLU A 151 -15.76 6.16 -6.31
CA GLU A 151 -15.65 5.50 -7.61
C GLU A 151 -15.28 6.48 -8.74
N GLN A 152 -15.06 7.76 -8.40
CA GLN A 152 -14.60 8.76 -9.36
C GLN A 152 -13.10 8.59 -9.65
N GLN A 153 -12.66 8.99 -10.86
CA GLN A 153 -11.30 8.79 -11.35
C GLN A 153 -10.19 9.56 -10.59
N SER A 154 -10.54 10.38 -9.59
CA SER A 154 -9.57 11.15 -8.82
C SER A 154 -10.02 11.37 -7.38
N SER A 155 -9.06 11.38 -6.45
CA SER A 155 -9.25 11.73 -5.02
C SER A 155 -10.05 10.72 -4.21
N GLU A 156 -9.96 9.43 -4.55
CA GLU A 156 -10.72 8.36 -3.91
C GLU A 156 -10.41 8.23 -2.41
N GLY A 157 -9.15 8.29 -1.99
CA GLY A 157 -8.77 8.23 -0.58
C GLY A 157 -9.07 9.50 0.18
N ILE A 158 -9.08 10.66 -0.48
CA ILE A 158 -9.51 11.91 0.17
C ILE A 158 -10.96 11.77 0.62
N GLN A 159 -11.86 11.38 -0.29
CA GLN A 159 -13.27 11.19 0.07
C GLN A 159 -13.45 10.05 1.07
N PHE A 160 -12.66 8.98 0.95
CA PHE A 160 -12.65 7.92 1.97
C PHE A 160 -12.38 8.53 3.34
N LEU A 161 -11.29 9.27 3.54
CA LEU A 161 -10.84 9.71 4.87
C LEU A 161 -11.54 10.99 5.37
N GLU A 162 -12.12 11.78 4.46
CA GLU A 162 -12.75 13.06 4.77
C GLU A 162 -13.87 12.94 5.80
N GLY A 163 -13.83 13.84 6.78
CA GLY A 163 -14.80 13.89 7.87
C GLY A 163 -14.64 12.77 8.90
N ARG A 164 -13.53 12.01 8.88
CA ARG A 164 -13.28 10.87 9.79
C ARG A 164 -11.95 10.95 10.53
N HIS A 165 -11.32 12.14 10.55
CA HIS A 165 -9.98 12.36 11.11
C HIS A 165 -9.81 11.88 12.56
N TRP A 166 -10.84 11.99 13.41
CA TRP A 166 -10.76 11.50 14.80
C TRP A 166 -10.69 9.98 14.94
N LYS A 167 -10.98 9.23 13.87
CA LYS A 167 -10.89 7.76 13.81
C LYS A 167 -9.57 7.26 13.21
N ILE A 168 -8.70 8.18 12.76
CA ILE A 168 -7.47 7.86 12.03
C ILE A 168 -6.26 8.17 12.91
N ALA A 169 -5.35 7.21 13.04
CA ALA A 169 -4.02 7.37 13.62
C ALA A 169 -2.99 7.71 12.53
N HIS A 170 -1.89 8.36 12.92
CA HIS A 170 -0.77 8.63 12.02
C HIS A 170 0.28 7.52 12.08
N SER A 171 0.67 6.96 10.94
CA SER A 171 1.83 6.05 10.84
C SER A 171 3.13 6.79 10.51
N ASP A 172 4.24 6.29 11.01
CA ASP A 172 5.58 6.72 10.56
C ASP A 172 5.92 6.06 9.22
N ILE A 173 6.05 6.86 8.15
CA ILE A 173 6.38 6.37 6.81
C ILE A 173 7.66 5.51 6.79
N LEU A 174 8.64 5.80 7.67
CA LEU A 174 9.90 5.06 7.77
C LEU A 174 9.72 3.60 8.26
N LYS A 175 8.53 3.25 8.76
CA LYS A 175 8.16 1.91 9.21
C LYS A 175 7.12 1.22 8.32
N VAL A 176 6.65 1.92 7.28
CA VAL A 176 5.59 1.46 6.37
C VAL A 176 6.17 1.02 5.03
N MET A 177 6.67 1.97 4.23
CA MET A 177 7.02 1.69 2.83
C MET A 177 8.02 2.70 2.26
N ILE A 178 8.59 2.35 1.10
CA ILE A 178 9.28 3.27 0.18
C ILE A 178 8.57 3.24 -1.16
N CYS A 179 8.27 4.42 -1.68
CA CYS A 179 7.73 4.55 -3.02
C CYS A 179 8.85 4.50 -4.07
N ILE A 180 8.78 3.55 -5.00
CA ILE A 180 9.77 3.40 -6.07
C ILE A 180 9.34 4.26 -7.26
N CYS A 181 10.21 5.17 -7.68
CA CYS A 181 9.98 5.98 -8.86
C CYS A 181 10.43 5.23 -10.10
N HIS A 182 9.57 5.14 -11.11
CA HIS A 182 9.82 4.48 -12.37
C HIS A 182 9.00 5.12 -13.49
N SER A 183 9.40 4.88 -14.74
CA SER A 183 8.82 5.51 -15.94
C SER A 183 7.32 5.31 -16.13
N SER A 184 6.77 4.24 -15.54
CA SER A 184 5.36 3.86 -15.62
C SER A 184 4.50 4.24 -14.39
N ASN A 185 4.99 5.12 -13.51
CA ASN A 185 4.18 5.67 -12.43
C ASN A 185 3.04 6.56 -12.95
N THR A 186 1.92 6.58 -12.23
CA THR A 186 0.75 7.41 -12.56
C THR A 186 0.99 8.91 -12.30
N VAL A 187 1.83 9.24 -11.32
CA VAL A 187 2.12 10.61 -10.89
C VAL A 187 3.60 10.90 -11.08
N ASP A 188 3.93 12.06 -11.64
CA ASP A 188 5.31 12.53 -11.73
C ASP A 188 5.84 12.91 -10.34
N LYS A 189 6.90 12.22 -9.93
CA LYS A 189 7.51 12.36 -8.60
C LYS A 189 8.74 13.27 -8.58
N MET A 190 9.16 13.80 -9.73
CA MET A 190 10.35 14.66 -9.83
C MET A 190 10.36 15.88 -8.88
N PRO A 191 9.23 16.55 -8.57
CA PRO A 191 9.23 17.66 -7.62
C PRO A 191 9.75 17.30 -6.22
N TRP A 192 9.65 16.03 -5.81
CA TRP A 192 10.08 15.59 -4.48
C TRP A 192 11.54 15.12 -4.42
N LYS A 193 12.22 15.04 -5.57
CA LYS A 193 13.62 14.60 -5.68
C LYS A 193 14.61 15.55 -5.01
N GLN A 194 14.22 16.81 -4.80
CA GLN A 194 15.05 17.84 -4.19
C GLN A 194 15.07 17.79 -2.65
N TYR A 195 14.13 17.07 -2.03
CA TYR A 195 14.03 17.00 -0.57
C TYR A 195 14.78 15.78 -0.04
N ASN A 196 15.89 16.01 0.65
CA ASN A 196 16.67 14.95 1.25
C ASN A 196 15.93 14.29 2.43
N VAL A 197 16.27 13.03 2.67
CA VAL A 197 15.82 12.26 3.83
C VAL A 197 17.05 11.99 4.68
N ASP A 198 17.14 12.61 5.86
CA ASP A 198 18.31 12.50 6.74
C ASP A 198 18.54 11.06 7.21
N THR A 199 17.45 10.35 7.51
CA THR A 199 17.47 8.94 7.92
C THR A 199 16.62 8.14 6.94
N PHE A 200 17.23 7.18 6.25
CA PHE A 200 16.54 6.33 5.29
C PHE A 200 16.51 4.88 5.77
N PRO A 201 15.37 4.17 5.69
CA PRO A 201 15.30 2.78 6.14
C PRO A 201 16.20 1.86 5.31
N ASP A 202 16.67 0.78 5.91
CA ASP A 202 17.37 -0.28 5.18
C ASP A 202 16.39 -1.03 4.27
N TYR A 203 16.75 -1.13 3.00
CA TYR A 203 16.00 -1.88 2.00
C TYR A 203 16.91 -2.70 1.08
N GLU A 204 18.14 -3.02 1.48
CA GLU A 204 19.13 -3.68 0.60
C GLU A 204 18.64 -5.00 -0.02
N LYS A 205 17.86 -5.80 0.72
CA LYS A 205 17.24 -7.01 0.16
C LYS A 205 16.22 -6.71 -0.93
N HIS A 206 15.41 -5.66 -0.75
CA HIS A 206 14.49 -5.20 -1.78
C HIS A 206 15.25 -4.60 -2.96
N LYS A 207 16.31 -3.83 -2.69
CA LYS A 207 17.19 -3.24 -3.71
C LYS A 207 17.79 -4.32 -4.60
N ALA A 208 18.27 -5.43 -4.04
CA ALA A 208 18.78 -6.55 -4.83
C ALA A 208 17.73 -7.14 -5.79
N ILE A 209 16.45 -7.13 -5.43
CA ILE A 209 15.35 -7.52 -6.32
C ILE A 209 15.09 -6.45 -7.38
N LEU A 210 15.02 -5.18 -6.96
CA LEU A 210 14.79 -4.03 -7.84
C LEU A 210 15.89 -3.89 -8.91
N ASP A 211 17.14 -4.19 -8.57
CA ASP A 211 18.28 -4.17 -9.50
C ASP A 211 18.15 -5.23 -10.62
N THR A 212 17.22 -6.19 -10.49
CA THR A 212 16.89 -7.17 -11.56
C THR A 212 15.78 -6.70 -12.51
N ILE A 213 15.21 -5.52 -12.27
CA ILE A 213 14.04 -4.98 -12.98
C ILE A 213 14.42 -3.65 -13.65
N SER A 214 13.91 -3.40 -14.86
CA SER A 214 14.01 -2.09 -15.50
C SER A 214 12.94 -1.13 -14.95
N LEU A 215 13.39 -0.09 -14.22
CA LEU A 215 12.57 1.00 -13.68
C LEU A 215 12.35 2.11 -14.72
#